data_AF-A0A5N6BQX3-F1
#
_entry.id   AF-A0A5N6BQX3-F1
#
_cell.length_a   1.000
_cell.length_b   1.000
_cell.length_c   1.000
_cell.angle_alpha   90.00
_cell.angle_beta   90.00
_cell.angle_gamma   90.00
#
_symmetry.space_group_name_H-M   'P 1'
#
loop_
_entity.id
_entity.type
_entity.pdbx_description
1 polymer ?
#
loop_
_entity_poly.entity_id
_entity_poly.type
_entity_poly.pdbx_seq_one_letter_code
_entity_poly.pdbx_strand_id
1 'polypeptide(L)'
;MSAQPVHDPRYDPKAILQALPEKWRPVFLAQYHEAWEAAREPGEYHRLPELLNLWWLNSIAFADPTYDQRAREAAQGAGEFVPLEEAVPDWEERLARTRRQ
;
A
#
# COMPACT_ATOMS: atom_id res chain seq x y z
N MET A 1 4.35 35.23 6.35
CA MET A 1 4.79 33.84 6.17
C MET A 1 3.74 33.13 5.34
N SER A 2 4.06 32.64 4.15
CA SER A 2 3.15 31.83 3.33
C SER A 2 3.55 30.37 3.46
N ALA A 3 2.64 29.51 3.96
CA ALA A 3 2.84 28.08 3.92
C ALA A 3 2.66 27.61 2.47
N GLN A 4 3.73 27.13 1.83
CA GLN A 4 3.59 26.41 0.57
C GLN A 4 3.14 24.99 0.89
N PRO A 5 2.06 24.49 0.28
CA PRO A 5 1.62 23.11 0.50
C PRO A 5 2.72 22.16 0.02
N VAL A 6 3.14 21.26 0.89
CA VAL A 6 4.04 20.15 0.53
C VAL A 6 3.21 19.13 -0.24
N HIS A 7 3.55 18.91 -1.51
CA HIS A 7 2.93 17.86 -2.33
C HIS A 7 3.56 16.52 -1.96
N ASP A 8 2.79 15.64 -1.34
CA ASP A 8 3.21 14.28 -1.03
C ASP A 8 2.73 13.32 -2.13
N PRO A 9 3.64 12.73 -2.93
CA PRO A 9 3.28 11.87 -4.05
C PRO A 9 2.50 10.61 -3.63
N ARG A 10 2.56 10.23 -2.35
CA ARG A 10 1.83 9.09 -1.78
C ARG A 10 0.31 9.28 -1.79
N TYR A 11 -0.14 10.54 -1.83
CA TYR A 11 -1.56 10.90 -1.88
C TYR A 11 -1.96 11.52 -3.22
N ASP A 12 -1.10 11.38 -4.25
CA ASP A 12 -1.37 11.82 -5.61
C ASP A 12 -1.68 10.60 -6.51
N PRO A 13 -2.96 10.39 -6.88
CA PRO A 13 -3.35 9.26 -7.74
C PRO A 13 -2.63 9.25 -9.08
N LYS A 14 -2.27 10.42 -9.62
CA LYS A 14 -1.56 10.53 -10.90
C LYS A 14 -0.10 10.09 -10.76
N ALA A 15 0.57 10.47 -9.68
CA ALA A 15 1.93 10.04 -9.39
C ALA A 15 2.00 8.51 -9.21
N ILE A 16 1.04 7.94 -8.46
CA ILE A 16 0.91 6.48 -8.29
C ILE A 16 0.70 5.80 -9.64
N LEU A 17 -0.24 6.28 -10.46
CA LEU A 17 -0.55 5.70 -11.77
C LEU A 17 0.68 5.69 -12.71
N GLN A 18 1.50 6.74 -12.67
CA GLN A 18 2.72 6.84 -13.46
C GLN A 18 3.80 5.87 -13.00
N ALA A 19 3.97 5.70 -11.70
CA ALA A 19 4.94 4.78 -11.10
C ALA A 19 4.56 3.30 -11.29
N LEU A 20 3.27 3.01 -11.45
CA LEU A 20 2.76 1.65 -11.51
C LEU A 20 3.00 0.99 -12.88
N PRO A 21 3.44 -0.29 -12.91
CA PRO A 21 3.50 -1.07 -14.14
C PRO A 21 2.13 -1.18 -14.82
N GLU A 22 2.13 -1.19 -16.16
CA GLU A 22 0.90 -1.09 -16.97
C GLU A 22 -0.15 -2.14 -16.63
N LYS A 23 0.27 -3.38 -16.37
CA LYS A 23 -0.62 -4.50 -15.99
C LYS A 23 -1.47 -4.23 -14.75
N TRP A 24 -1.00 -3.40 -13.81
CA TRP A 24 -1.68 -3.13 -12.54
C TRP A 24 -2.51 -1.85 -12.57
N ARG A 25 -2.30 -0.97 -13.56
CA ARG A 25 -3.04 0.29 -13.71
C ARG A 25 -4.56 0.11 -13.75
N PRO A 26 -5.13 -0.87 -14.48
CA PRO A 26 -6.58 -1.08 -14.48
C PRO A 26 -7.14 -1.42 -13.09
N VAL A 27 -6.41 -2.24 -12.32
CA VAL A 27 -6.83 -2.66 -10.98
C VAL A 27 -6.80 -1.47 -10.01
N PHE A 28 -5.72 -0.68 -10.05
CA PHE A 28 -5.62 0.55 -9.27
C PHE A 28 -6.76 1.51 -9.58
N LEU A 29 -7.03 1.76 -10.87
CA LEU A 29 -8.09 2.67 -11.28
C LEU A 29 -9.46 2.20 -10.81
N ALA A 30 -9.78 0.89 -10.92
CA ALA A 30 -11.06 0.37 -10.45
C ALA A 30 -11.25 0.61 -8.94
N GLN A 31 -10.26 0.28 -8.12
CA GLN A 31 -10.32 0.49 -6.68
C GLN A 31 -10.33 1.97 -6.30
N TYR A 32 -9.56 2.80 -7.02
CA TYR A 32 -9.55 4.25 -6.81
C TYR A 32 -10.94 4.85 -7.01
N HIS A 33 -11.64 4.47 -8.08
CA HIS A 33 -13.00 4.94 -8.31
C HIS A 33 -13.94 4.47 -7.19
N GLU A 34 -13.86 3.21 -6.76
CA GLU A 34 -14.67 2.70 -5.66
C GLU A 34 -14.45 3.48 -4.35
N ALA A 35 -13.19 3.70 -3.97
CA ALA A 35 -12.86 4.46 -2.76
C ALA A 35 -13.24 5.95 -2.87
N TRP A 36 -13.13 6.54 -4.07
CA TRP A 36 -13.57 7.90 -4.34
C TRP A 36 -15.09 8.05 -4.16
N GLU A 37 -15.86 7.10 -4.68
CA GLU A 37 -17.31 7.09 -4.51
C GLU A 37 -17.70 6.93 -3.04
N ALA A 38 -17.04 6.02 -2.30
CA ALA A 38 -17.26 5.85 -0.86
C ALA A 38 -16.90 7.11 -0.06
N ALA A 39 -15.79 7.77 -0.39
CA ALA A 39 -15.31 8.96 0.32
C ALA A 39 -16.23 10.19 0.20
N ARG A 40 -17.29 10.13 -0.61
CA ARG A 40 -18.37 11.13 -0.60
C ARG A 40 -19.12 11.14 0.73
N GLU A 41 -19.20 9.99 1.39
CA GLU A 41 -19.71 9.90 2.76
C GLU A 41 -18.59 10.26 3.74
N PRO A 42 -18.74 11.31 4.57
CA PRO A 42 -17.66 11.77 5.45
C PRO A 42 -17.13 10.69 6.41
N GLY A 43 -17.98 9.74 6.82
CA GLY A 43 -17.56 8.60 7.65
C GLY A 43 -16.62 7.63 6.94
N GLU A 44 -16.69 7.56 5.61
CA GLU A 44 -15.89 6.67 4.78
C GLU A 44 -14.72 7.39 4.08
N TYR A 45 -14.51 8.68 4.35
CA TYR A 45 -13.44 9.47 3.76
C TYR A 45 -12.06 8.84 3.93
N HIS A 46 -11.82 8.17 5.07
CA HIS A 46 -10.54 7.51 5.40
C HIS A 46 -10.13 6.44 4.38
N ARG A 47 -11.09 5.80 3.68
CA ARG A 47 -10.79 4.75 2.71
C ARG A 47 -9.93 5.22 1.55
N LEU A 48 -10.11 6.45 1.10
CA LEU A 48 -9.36 7.00 -0.03
C LEU A 48 -7.86 7.15 0.29
N PRO A 49 -7.42 7.90 1.32
CA PRO A 49 -6.00 8.01 1.65
C PRO A 49 -5.37 6.67 2.05
N GLU A 50 -6.11 5.74 2.66
CA GLU A 50 -5.63 4.39 2.94
C GLU A 50 -5.34 3.61 1.67
N LEU A 51 -6.26 3.65 0.70
CA LEU A 51 -6.08 3.03 -0.61
C LEU A 51 -4.87 3.63 -1.35
N LEU A 52 -4.73 4.96 -1.36
CA LEU A 52 -3.62 5.63 -2.03
C LEU A 52 -2.27 5.24 -1.41
N ASN A 53 -2.19 5.18 -0.08
CA ASN A 53 -0.99 4.74 0.60
C ASN A 53 -0.64 3.27 0.28
N LEU A 54 -1.65 2.37 0.25
CA LEU A 54 -1.45 0.99 -0.16
C LEU A 54 -0.90 0.89 -1.59
N TRP A 55 -1.48 1.63 -2.52
CA TRP A 55 -1.05 1.58 -3.92
C TRP A 55 0.29 2.27 -4.18
N TRP A 56 0.67 3.24 -3.34
CA TRP A 56 2.03 3.76 -3.33
C TRP A 56 3.05 2.69 -2.92
N LEU A 57 2.76 1.88 -1.88
CA LEU A 57 3.63 0.77 -1.50
C LEU A 57 3.70 -0.30 -2.59
N ASN A 58 2.56 -0.61 -3.22
CA ASN A 58 2.52 -1.53 -4.35
C ASN A 58 3.31 -1.02 -5.56
N SER A 59 3.30 0.29 -5.85
CA SER A 59 4.08 0.83 -6.96
C SER A 59 5.58 0.64 -6.74
N ILE A 60 6.05 0.81 -5.51
CA ILE A 60 7.45 0.53 -5.13
C ILE A 60 7.75 -0.97 -5.29
N ALA A 61 6.89 -1.84 -4.76
CA ALA A 61 7.11 -3.28 -4.81
C ALA A 61 7.09 -3.82 -6.25
N PHE A 62 6.12 -3.39 -7.06
CA PHE A 62 5.94 -3.87 -8.43
C PHE A 62 6.94 -3.26 -9.43
N ALA A 63 7.66 -2.21 -9.04
CA ALA A 63 8.77 -1.69 -9.83
C ALA A 63 9.96 -2.65 -9.88
N ASP A 64 10.08 -3.58 -8.92
CA ASP A 64 11.08 -4.65 -8.95
C ASP A 64 10.71 -5.69 -10.04
N PRO A 65 11.53 -5.89 -11.08
CA PRO A 65 11.27 -6.88 -12.13
C PRO A 65 11.18 -8.32 -11.62
N THR A 66 11.77 -8.60 -10.46
CA THR A 66 11.77 -9.93 -9.83
C THR A 66 10.54 -10.16 -8.96
N TYR A 67 9.70 -9.14 -8.72
CA TYR A 67 8.57 -9.21 -7.82
C TYR A 67 7.65 -10.41 -8.09
N ASP A 68 7.24 -10.62 -9.34
CA ASP A 68 6.33 -11.73 -9.69
C ASP A 68 6.97 -13.11 -9.49
N GLN A 69 8.29 -13.23 -9.66
CA GLN A 69 9.00 -14.46 -9.39
C GLN A 69 9.09 -14.71 -7.89
N ARG A 70 9.52 -13.71 -7.11
CA ARG A 70 9.63 -13.80 -5.65
C ARG A 70 8.27 -14.03 -4.98
N ALA A 71 7.21 -13.42 -5.49
CA ALA A 71 5.85 -13.66 -5.01
C ALA A 71 5.40 -15.10 -5.26
N ARG A 72 5.75 -15.68 -6.42
CA ARG A 72 5.46 -17.10 -6.71
C ARG A 72 6.29 -18.05 -5.85
N GLU A 73 7.57 -17.76 -5.65
CA GLU A 73 8.44 -18.54 -4.76
C GLU A 73 7.92 -18.52 -3.33
N ALA A 74 7.60 -17.33 -2.80
CA ALA A 74 7.05 -17.17 -1.46
C ALA A 74 5.73 -17.95 -1.29
N ALA A 75 4.83 -17.92 -2.29
CA ALA A 75 3.59 -18.69 -2.27
C ALA A 75 3.81 -20.22 -2.26
N GLN A 76 4.98 -20.68 -2.71
CA GLN A 76 5.41 -22.08 -2.70
C GLN A 76 6.25 -22.44 -1.46
N GLY A 77 6.47 -21.49 -0.54
CA GLY A 77 7.34 -21.67 0.62
C GLY A 77 8.83 -21.69 0.27
N ALA A 78 9.21 -21.13 -0.88
CA ALA A 78 10.58 -21.01 -1.34
C ALA A 78 11.11 -19.56 -1.19
N GLY A 79 12.43 -19.41 -1.17
CA GLY A 79 13.11 -18.13 -1.03
C GLY A 79 13.68 -17.90 0.37
N GLU A 80 14.17 -16.68 0.59
CA GLU A 80 14.68 -16.25 1.90
C GLU A 80 13.52 -15.75 2.76
N PHE A 81 13.47 -16.27 3.99
CA PHE A 81 12.48 -15.87 5.00
C PHE A 81 13.21 -15.37 6.23
N VAL A 82 12.61 -14.38 6.88
CA VAL A 82 13.01 -13.91 8.20
C VAL A 82 11.84 -14.14 9.17
N PRO A 83 12.11 -14.54 10.42
CA PRO A 83 11.09 -14.55 11.45
C PRO A 83 10.41 -13.18 11.56
N LEU A 84 9.11 -13.18 11.85
CA LEU A 84 8.33 -11.94 11.88
C LEU A 84 8.78 -11.01 13.02
N GLU A 85 9.23 -11.60 14.12
CA GLU A 85 9.82 -10.93 15.28
C GLU A 85 11.11 -10.18 14.92
N GLU A 86 11.86 -10.67 13.93
CA GLU A 86 13.07 -10.03 13.44
C GLU A 86 12.75 -8.92 12.43
N ALA A 87 11.78 -9.15 11.55
CA ALA A 87 11.36 -8.17 10.54
C ALA A 87 10.62 -6.96 11.13
N VAL A 88 9.85 -7.18 12.20
CA VAL A 88 9.00 -6.17 12.82
C VAL A 88 9.37 -6.05 14.30
N PRO A 89 10.11 -4.99 14.67
CA PRO A 89 10.39 -4.71 16.06
C PRO A 89 9.10 -4.63 16.90
N ASP A 90 9.18 -5.11 18.13
CA ASP A 90 8.09 -5.10 19.12
C ASP A 90 6.85 -5.91 18.68
N TRP A 91 7.04 -6.94 17.84
CA TRP A 91 5.95 -7.76 17.32
C TRP A 91 5.06 -8.34 18.43
N GLU A 92 5.67 -8.88 19.50
CA GLU A 92 4.93 -9.43 20.64
C GLU A 92 4.05 -8.38 21.33
N GLU A 93 4.56 -7.15 21.47
CA GLU A 93 3.83 -6.05 22.08
C GLU A 93 2.66 -5.59 21.22
N ARG A 94 2.86 -5.56 19.89
CA ARG A 94 1.80 -5.27 18.92
C ARG A 94 0.67 -6.30 19.03
N LEU A 95 1.00 -7.60 19.08
CA LEU A 95 0.01 -8.67 19.29
C LEU A 95 -0.72 -8.54 20.63
N ALA A 96 0.01 -8.22 21.70
CA ALA A 96 -0.58 -8.03 23.02
C ALA A 96 -1.52 -6.81 23.09
N ARG A 97 -1.31 -5.77 22.27
CA ARG A 97 -2.23 -4.63 22.15
C ARG A 97 -3.51 -5.01 21.42
N THR A 98 -3.41 -5.73 20.31
CA THR A 98 -4.58 -6.15 19.53
C THR A 98 -5.48 -7.12 20.30
N ARG A 99 -4.92 -8.04 21.09
CA ARG A 99 -5.72 -8.98 21.92
C ARG A 99 -6.43 -8.32 23.11
N ARG A 100 -6.07 -7.08 23.46
CA ARG A 100 -6.66 -6.33 24.57
C ARG A 100 -7.77 -5.37 24.12
N GLN A 101 -8.00 -5.25 22.82
CA GLN A 101 -9.11 -4.51 22.20
C GLN A 101 -10.22 -5.47 21.81
#